data_AF-A0A1H8SQ13-F1
#
_entry.id   AF-A0A1H8SQ13-F1
#
_cell.length_a   1.000
_cell.length_b   1.000
_cell.length_c   1.000
_cell.angle_alpha   90.00
_cell.angle_beta   90.00
_cell.angle_gamma   90.00
#
_symmetry.space_group_name_H-M   'P 1'
#
loop_
_entity.id
_entity.type
_entity.pdbx_description
1 polymer ?
#
loop_
_entity_poly.entity_id
_entity_poly.type
_entity_poly.pdbx_seq_one_letter_code
_entity_poly.pdbx_strand_id
1 'polypeptide(L)'
;MALELVSGVILSLFTFGTAIFYILSRIERFVLALAFDEETDTVEDDDVRFVHRVLKHLIPILPPSYGFVMLFGTLALLYQGFERGWDRTSVVIISYYWGISGYSLVFGDIVGAVNRVKNTSSDADIGSVRRGVRELVVQHHLGLAANVGVVVLEFIFIVWLSPM
;
A
#
# COMPACT_ATOMS: atom_id res chain seq x y z
N MET A 1 -4.23 2.17 29.32
CA MET A 1 -4.10 3.58 28.90
C MET A 1 -3.02 3.82 27.83
N ALA A 2 -1.71 3.73 28.13
CA ALA A 2 -0.67 3.99 27.11
C ALA A 2 -0.74 3.03 25.91
N LEU A 3 -0.95 1.73 26.18
CA LEU A 3 -1.06 0.68 25.17
C LEU A 3 -2.29 0.83 24.26
N GLU A 4 -3.42 1.24 24.83
CA GLU A 4 -4.67 1.49 24.09
C GLU A 4 -4.52 2.70 23.17
N LEU A 5 -3.82 3.74 23.66
CA LEU A 5 -3.53 4.93 22.86
C LEU A 5 -2.60 4.59 21.68
N VAL A 6 -1.57 3.77 21.90
CA VAL A 6 -0.69 3.28 20.82
C VAL A 6 -1.48 2.46 19.79
N SER A 7 -2.34 1.54 20.26
CA SER A 7 -3.17 0.71 19.38
C SER A 7 -4.15 1.56 18.57
N GLY A 8 -4.73 2.60 19.19
CA GLY A 8 -5.56 3.60 18.51
C GLY A 8 -4.80 4.43 17.46
N VAL A 9 -3.55 4.80 17.74
CA VAL A 9 -2.66 5.48 16.78
C VAL A 9 -2.34 4.57 15.60
N ILE A 10 -1.99 3.30 15.85
CA ILE A 10 -1.74 2.29 14.82
C ILE A 10 -2.98 2.16 13.93
N LEU A 11 -4.14 1.87 14.52
CA LEU A 11 -5.39 1.76 13.76
C LEU A 11 -5.68 3.01 12.92
N SER A 12 -5.51 4.20 13.48
CA SER A 12 -5.78 5.46 12.77
C SER A 12 -4.83 5.66 11.58
N LEU A 13 -3.52 5.42 11.77
CA LEU A 13 -2.51 5.56 10.72
C LEU A 13 -2.73 4.56 9.59
N PHE A 14 -2.94 3.28 9.92
CA PHE A 14 -3.11 2.23 8.93
C PHE A 14 -4.49 2.27 8.26
N THR A 15 -5.53 2.77 8.95
CA THR A 15 -6.84 3.05 8.32
C THR A 15 -6.72 4.23 7.34
N PHE A 16 -5.97 5.28 7.70
CA PHE A 16 -5.68 6.38 6.79
C PHE A 16 -4.93 5.90 5.54
N GLY A 17 -3.87 5.10 5.71
CA GLY A 17 -3.16 4.47 4.59
C GLY A 17 -4.07 3.58 3.74
N THR A 18 -4.92 2.77 4.37
CA THR A 18 -5.94 1.94 3.71
C THR A 18 -6.88 2.79 2.87
N ALA A 19 -7.38 3.91 3.39
CA ALA A 19 -8.30 4.78 2.67
C ALA A 19 -7.67 5.37 1.41
N ILE A 20 -6.39 5.78 1.48
CA ILE A 20 -5.64 6.27 0.32
C ILE A 20 -5.55 5.17 -0.75
N PHE A 21 -5.06 3.98 -0.40
CA PHE A 21 -4.92 2.89 -1.36
C PHE A 21 -6.26 2.35 -1.86
N TYR A 22 -7.31 2.42 -1.05
CA TYR A 22 -8.66 2.04 -1.46
C TYR A 22 -9.17 2.97 -2.58
N ILE A 23 -9.00 4.29 -2.43
CA ILE A 23 -9.38 5.26 -3.47
C ILE A 23 -8.61 4.97 -4.76
N LEU A 24 -7.31 4.68 -4.68
CA LEU A 24 -6.51 4.28 -5.85
C LEU A 24 -7.03 2.99 -6.48
N SER A 25 -7.31 1.98 -5.68
CA SER A 25 -7.85 0.70 -6.17
C SER A 25 -9.19 0.86 -6.90
N ARG A 26 -10.01 1.84 -6.51
CA ARG A 26 -11.26 2.16 -7.23
C ARG A 26 -11.01 2.71 -8.63
N ILE A 27 -9.96 3.51 -8.80
CA ILE A 27 -9.53 4.03 -10.10
C ILE A 27 -8.88 2.92 -10.93
N GLU A 28 -8.08 2.06 -10.29
CA GLU A 28 -7.31 1.00 -10.93
C GLU A 28 -8.14 -0.24 -11.29
N ARG A 29 -9.39 -0.33 -10.82
CA ARG A 29 -10.27 -1.47 -11.08
C ARG A 29 -10.40 -1.83 -12.57
N PHE A 30 -10.36 -0.84 -13.47
CA PHE A 30 -10.46 -1.05 -14.92
C PHE A 30 -9.22 -1.71 -15.51
N VAL A 31 -8.06 -1.52 -14.88
CA VAL A 31 -6.76 -2.03 -15.35
C VAL A 31 -6.21 -3.13 -14.44
N LEU A 32 -7.02 -3.64 -13.53
CA LEU A 32 -6.58 -4.57 -12.49
C LEU A 32 -6.07 -5.90 -13.08
N ALA A 33 -6.59 -6.30 -14.24
CA ALA A 33 -6.09 -7.46 -14.97
C ALA A 33 -4.62 -7.30 -15.40
N LEU A 34 -4.15 -6.06 -15.65
CA LEU A 34 -2.74 -5.79 -15.97
C LEU A 34 -1.79 -6.19 -14.84
N ALA A 35 -2.25 -6.20 -13.59
CA ALA A 35 -1.42 -6.62 -12.45
C ALA A 35 -0.98 -8.08 -12.57
N PHE A 36 -1.81 -8.92 -13.20
CA PHE A 36 -1.56 -10.35 -13.38
C PHE A 36 -0.92 -10.66 -14.74
N ASP A 37 -1.33 -9.94 -15.79
CA ASP A 37 -0.86 -10.15 -17.16
C ASP A 37 -0.74 -8.81 -17.92
N GLU A 38 0.48 -8.42 -18.29
CA GLU A 38 0.78 -7.16 -18.99
C GLU A 38 0.18 -7.11 -20.40
N GLU A 39 0.09 -8.26 -21.06
CA GLU A 39 -0.33 -8.39 -22.46
C GLU A 39 -1.81 -8.76 -22.59
N THR A 40 -2.58 -8.65 -21.50
CA THR A 40 -4.00 -9.01 -21.56
C THR A 40 -4.78 -8.09 -22.51
N ASP A 41 -5.47 -8.70 -23.47
CA ASP A 41 -6.37 -8.00 -24.40
C ASP A 41 -7.71 -7.62 -23.74
N THR A 42 -7.93 -8.02 -22.49
CA THR A 42 -9.17 -7.75 -21.74
C THR A 42 -9.30 -6.31 -21.26
N VAL A 43 -8.22 -5.54 -21.30
CA VAL A 43 -8.17 -4.14 -20.86
C VAL A 43 -8.04 -3.24 -22.08
N GLU A 44 -9.00 -2.33 -22.26
CA GLU A 44 -8.98 -1.38 -23.37
C GLU A 44 -7.86 -0.34 -23.20
N ASP A 45 -7.19 0.01 -24.28
CA ASP A 45 -6.06 0.95 -24.26
C ASP A 45 -6.46 2.34 -23.77
N ASP A 46 -7.71 2.76 -24.02
CA ASP A 46 -8.26 4.01 -23.51
C ASP A 46 -8.38 4.02 -21.98
N ASP A 47 -8.75 2.89 -21.37
CA ASP A 47 -8.78 2.72 -19.91
C ASP A 47 -7.36 2.77 -19.33
N VAL A 48 -6.39 2.12 -19.98
CA VAL A 48 -4.98 2.19 -19.58
C VAL A 48 -4.48 3.63 -19.59
N ARG A 49 -4.75 4.37 -20.66
CA ARG A 49 -4.35 5.78 -20.80
C ARG A 49 -5.07 6.68 -19.80
N PHE A 50 -6.35 6.43 -19.52
CA PHE A 50 -7.10 7.13 -18.50
C PHE A 50 -6.46 6.92 -17.13
N VAL A 51 -6.25 5.67 -16.71
CA VAL A 51 -5.64 5.37 -15.41
C VAL A 51 -4.22 5.95 -15.33
N HIS A 52 -3.41 5.84 -16.39
CA HIS A 52 -2.09 6.45 -16.45
C HIS A 52 -2.12 7.98 -16.22
N ARG A 53 -3.04 8.70 -16.87
CA ARG A 53 -3.22 10.16 -16.65
C ARG A 53 -3.56 10.48 -15.20
N VAL A 54 -4.47 9.71 -14.61
CA VAL A 54 -4.88 9.91 -13.21
C VAL A 54 -3.73 9.61 -12.25
N LEU A 55 -3.05 8.48 -12.41
CA LEU A 55 -1.88 8.11 -11.62
C LEU A 55 -0.78 9.17 -11.71
N LYS A 56 -0.47 9.65 -12.91
CA LYS A 56 0.50 10.73 -13.15
C LYS A 56 0.15 12.02 -12.40
N HIS A 57 -1.14 12.34 -12.28
CA HIS A 57 -1.61 13.50 -11.53
C HIS A 57 -1.55 13.29 -10.01
N LEU A 58 -1.71 12.06 -9.52
CA LEU A 58 -1.70 11.73 -8.09
C LEU A 58 -0.30 11.47 -7.52
N ILE A 59 0.67 11.08 -8.35
CA ILE A 59 2.07 10.84 -7.98
C ILE A 59 2.74 11.98 -7.19
N PRO A 60 2.47 13.28 -7.40
CA PRO A 60 3.07 14.32 -6.56
C PRO A 60 2.56 14.31 -5.10
N ILE A 61 1.38 13.75 -4.86
CA ILE A 61 0.66 13.82 -3.58
C ILE A 61 0.84 12.54 -2.76
N LEU A 62 0.87 11.37 -3.42
CA LEU A 62 0.88 10.06 -2.78
C LEU A 62 2.19 9.67 -2.05
N PRO A 63 3.40 9.89 -2.59
CA PRO A 63 4.65 9.46 -1.98
C PRO A 63 4.91 10.08 -0.60
N PRO A 64 4.66 11.39 -0.36
CA PRO A 64 4.77 11.96 0.97
C PRO A 64 3.81 11.31 1.98
N SER A 65 2.56 11.05 1.57
CA SER A 65 1.54 10.47 2.45
C SER A 65 1.84 9.01 2.81
N TYR A 66 2.29 8.19 1.85
CA TYR A 66 2.65 6.80 2.13
C TYR A 66 3.94 6.68 2.94
N GLY A 67 4.95 7.50 2.65
CA GLY A 67 6.17 7.56 3.45
C GLY A 67 5.89 7.91 4.91
N PHE A 68 4.93 8.82 5.15
CA PHE A 68 4.46 9.14 6.50
C PHE A 68 3.83 7.93 7.20
N VAL A 69 2.85 7.26 6.56
CA VAL A 69 2.21 6.06 7.14
C VAL A 69 3.25 4.98 7.43
N MET A 70 4.20 4.77 6.52
CA MET A 70 5.25 3.77 6.68
C MET A 70 6.17 4.08 7.86
N LEU A 71 6.66 5.31 7.96
CA LEU A 71 7.58 5.73 9.01
C LEU A 71 6.90 5.68 10.39
N PHE A 72 5.77 6.38 10.54
CA PHE A 72 5.08 6.47 11.82
C PHE A 72 4.40 5.15 12.20
N GLY A 73 3.88 4.40 11.23
CA GLY A 73 3.33 3.06 11.45
C GLY A 73 4.41 2.08 11.93
N THR A 74 5.60 2.10 11.32
CA THR A 74 6.75 1.30 11.79
C THR A 74 7.11 1.64 13.23
N LEU A 75 7.30 2.93 13.54
CA LEU A 75 7.68 3.36 14.88
C LEU A 75 6.63 2.97 15.92
N ALA A 76 5.34 3.14 15.60
CA ALA A 76 4.24 2.77 16.48
C ALA A 76 4.19 1.25 16.73
N LEU A 77 4.35 0.43 15.69
CA LEU A 77 4.39 -1.02 15.82
C LEU A 77 5.60 -1.50 16.64
N LEU A 78 6.80 -0.94 16.43
CA LEU A 78 7.98 -1.25 17.22
C LEU A 78 7.81 -0.85 18.69
N TYR A 79 7.23 0.32 18.94
CA TYR A 79 6.96 0.79 20.29
C TYR A 79 5.93 -0.10 21.00
N GLN A 80 4.86 -0.50 20.30
CA GLN A 80 3.90 -1.48 20.81
C GLN A 80 4.57 -2.81 21.16
N GLY A 81 5.44 -3.32 20.28
CA GLY A 81 6.22 -4.53 20.52
C GLY A 81 7.12 -4.41 21.76
N PHE A 82 7.80 -3.26 21.92
CA PHE A 82 8.63 -2.98 23.09
C PHE A 82 7.82 -2.96 24.39
N GLU A 83 6.71 -2.21 24.44
CA GLU A 83 5.84 -2.12 25.63
C GLU A 83 5.23 -3.47 26.01
N ARG A 84 5.02 -4.36 25.04
CA ARG A 84 4.50 -5.72 25.26
C ARG A 84 5.57 -6.79 25.50
N GLY A 85 6.84 -6.42 25.54
CA GLY A 85 7.92 -7.39 25.67
C GLY A 85 7.97 -8.40 24.52
N TRP A 86 7.59 -7.98 23.31
CA TRP A 86 7.62 -8.78 22.08
C TRP A 86 6.79 -10.06 22.15
N ASP A 87 5.57 -9.95 22.66
CA ASP A 87 4.61 -11.05 22.65
C ASP A 87 4.33 -11.58 21.23
N ARG A 88 3.76 -12.78 21.16
CA ARG A 88 3.51 -13.47 19.89
C ARG A 88 2.67 -12.63 18.93
N THR A 89 1.68 -11.89 19.44
CA THR A 89 0.79 -11.08 18.59
C THR A 89 1.53 -9.91 17.97
N SER A 90 2.29 -9.15 18.76
CA SER A 90 3.06 -8.00 18.25
C SER A 90 4.08 -8.46 17.21
N VAL A 91 4.75 -9.60 17.45
CA VAL A 91 5.68 -10.18 16.47
C VAL A 91 4.97 -10.55 15.18
N VAL A 92 3.78 -11.15 15.23
CA VAL A 92 2.99 -11.50 14.03
C VAL A 92 2.59 -10.26 13.25
N ILE A 93 2.11 -9.20 13.90
CA ILE A 93 1.68 -7.96 13.23
C ILE A 93 2.87 -7.27 12.56
N ILE A 94 3.99 -7.11 13.29
CA ILE A 94 5.21 -6.49 12.77
C ILE A 94 5.75 -7.31 11.59
N SER A 95 5.81 -8.64 11.74
CA SER A 95 6.34 -9.53 10.71
C SER A 95 5.44 -9.57 9.47
N TYR A 96 4.11 -9.51 9.64
CA TYR A 96 3.17 -9.37 8.53
C TYR A 96 3.40 -8.06 7.77
N TYR A 97 3.42 -6.94 8.49
CA TYR A 97 3.58 -5.62 7.91
C TYR A 97 4.91 -5.48 7.15
N TRP A 98 6.02 -5.89 7.78
CA TRP A 98 7.34 -5.85 7.17
C TRP A 98 7.56 -6.94 6.13
N GLY A 99 6.88 -8.08 6.22
CA GLY A 99 6.91 -9.10 5.18
C GLY A 99 6.43 -8.56 3.84
N ILE A 100 5.33 -7.82 3.82
CA ILE A 100 4.79 -7.21 2.61
C ILE A 100 5.53 -5.91 2.26
N SER A 101 5.62 -4.96 3.20
CA SER A 101 6.21 -3.64 2.94
C SER A 101 7.72 -3.72 2.71
N GLY A 102 8.42 -4.57 3.45
CA GLY A 102 9.84 -4.83 3.26
C GLY A 102 10.12 -5.53 1.93
N TYR A 103 9.27 -6.47 1.52
CA TYR A 103 9.36 -7.05 0.17
C TYR A 103 9.20 -5.96 -0.91
N SER A 104 8.19 -5.09 -0.78
CA SER A 104 7.99 -3.96 -1.69
C SER A 104 9.14 -2.95 -1.66
N LEU A 105 9.84 -2.75 -0.54
CA LEU A 105 10.99 -1.83 -0.47
C LEU A 105 12.27 -2.42 -1.07
N VAL A 106 12.51 -3.72 -0.86
CA VAL A 106 13.75 -4.39 -1.27
C VAL A 106 13.67 -4.87 -2.72
N PHE A 107 12.52 -5.40 -3.12
CA PHE A 107 12.30 -5.99 -4.44
C PHE A 107 11.35 -5.17 -5.32
N GLY A 108 10.52 -4.30 -4.73
CA GLY A 108 9.68 -3.37 -5.48
C GLY A 108 10.48 -2.14 -5.86
N ASP A 109 10.73 -1.97 -7.16
CA ASP A 109 11.29 -0.75 -7.72
C ASP A 109 10.23 0.37 -7.71
N ILE A 110 9.72 0.76 -6.54
CA ILE A 110 8.66 1.77 -6.37
C ILE A 110 9.07 3.09 -7.01
N VAL A 111 10.32 3.51 -6.77
CA VAL A 111 10.86 4.75 -7.33
C VAL A 111 10.95 4.67 -8.86
N GLY A 112 11.42 3.55 -9.41
CA GLY A 112 11.44 3.35 -10.85
C GLY A 112 10.04 3.26 -11.46
N ALA A 113 9.09 2.60 -10.83
CA ALA A 113 7.69 2.53 -11.27
C ALA A 113 7.03 3.91 -11.31
N VAL A 114 7.20 4.70 -10.24
CA VAL A 114 6.75 6.09 -10.17
C VAL A 114 7.42 6.94 -11.26
N ASN A 115 8.73 6.79 -11.44
CA ASN A 115 9.46 7.53 -12.47
C ASN A 115 9.03 7.12 -13.87
N ARG A 116 8.73 5.85 -14.13
CA ARG A 116 8.22 5.37 -15.42
C ARG A 116 6.87 6.00 -15.75
N VAL A 117 5.91 6.02 -14.82
CA VAL A 117 4.61 6.70 -15.03
C VAL A 117 4.78 8.22 -15.18
N LYS A 118 5.66 8.84 -14.38
CA LYS A 118 5.90 10.29 -14.44
C LYS A 118 6.55 10.72 -15.76
N ASN A 119 7.53 9.96 -16.25
CA ASN A 119 8.34 10.34 -17.40
C ASN A 119 7.75 9.85 -18.73
N THR A 120 6.91 8.81 -18.73
CA THR A 120 6.19 8.37 -19.93
C THR A 120 5.04 9.33 -20.25
N SER A 121 4.88 9.68 -21.53
CA SER A 121 3.71 10.42 -21.99
C SER A 121 2.49 9.50 -21.99
N SER A 122 1.32 9.99 -21.59
CA SER A 122 0.09 9.18 -21.65
C SER A 122 -0.32 8.82 -23.08
N ASP A 123 0.20 9.54 -24.08
CA ASP A 123 -0.03 9.27 -25.51
C ASP A 123 1.14 8.50 -26.17
N ALA A 124 2.08 7.99 -25.37
CA ALA A 124 3.18 7.17 -25.85
C ALA A 124 2.70 5.80 -26.40
N ASP A 125 3.66 5.01 -26.87
CA ASP A 125 3.43 3.61 -27.22
C ASP A 125 2.72 2.87 -26.08
N ILE A 126 1.65 2.15 -26.40
CA ILE A 126 0.77 1.58 -25.39
C ILE A 126 1.47 0.54 -24.52
N GLY A 127 2.43 -0.22 -25.05
CA GLY A 127 3.22 -1.17 -24.28
C GLY A 127 4.00 -0.48 -23.16
N SER A 128 4.59 0.68 -23.45
CA SER A 128 5.28 1.48 -22.42
C SER A 128 4.35 2.02 -21.33
N VAL A 129 3.13 2.43 -21.71
CA VAL A 129 2.11 2.94 -20.77
C VAL A 129 1.57 1.79 -19.91
N ARG A 130 1.26 0.63 -20.51
CA ARG A 130 0.80 -0.59 -19.82
C ARG A 130 1.79 -1.03 -18.76
N ARG A 131 3.09 -1.07 -19.09
CA ARG A 131 4.15 -1.43 -18.14
C ARG A 131 4.19 -0.49 -16.94
N GLY A 132 4.17 0.82 -17.19
CA GLY A 132 4.16 1.81 -16.12
C GLY A 132 2.94 1.69 -15.20
N VAL A 133 1.74 1.51 -15.79
CA VAL A 133 0.49 1.30 -15.04
C VAL A 133 0.55 0.01 -14.24
N ARG A 134 0.93 -1.11 -14.86
CA ARG A 134 1.03 -2.43 -14.22
C ARG A 134 1.87 -2.40 -12.96
N GLU A 135 3.09 -1.90 -13.07
CA GLU A 135 4.02 -1.88 -11.94
C GLU A 135 3.48 -1.06 -10.78
N LEU A 136 2.86 0.09 -11.07
CA LEU A 136 2.30 0.96 -10.04
C LEU A 136 1.07 0.34 -9.37
N VAL A 137 0.17 -0.26 -10.16
CA VAL A 137 -1.01 -0.99 -9.67
C VAL A 137 -0.60 -2.12 -8.73
N VAL A 138 0.42 -2.91 -9.09
CA VAL A 138 0.93 -3.99 -8.23
C VAL A 138 1.42 -3.42 -6.89
N GLN A 139 2.20 -2.35 -6.91
CA GLN A 139 2.71 -1.74 -5.67
C GLN A 139 1.59 -1.14 -4.81
N HIS A 140 0.58 -0.52 -5.43
CA HIS A 140 -0.57 0.02 -4.70
C HIS A 140 -1.40 -1.08 -4.02
N HIS A 141 -1.61 -2.21 -4.70
CA HIS A 141 -2.34 -3.33 -4.13
C HIS A 141 -1.55 -4.07 -3.03
N LEU A 142 -0.23 -4.17 -3.15
CA LEU A 142 0.62 -4.66 -2.05
C LEU A 142 0.57 -3.71 -0.85
N GLY A 143 0.64 -2.40 -1.08
CA GLY A 143 0.46 -1.39 -0.05
C GLY A 143 -0.91 -1.47 0.64
N LEU A 144 -1.98 -1.67 -0.13
CA LEU A 144 -3.33 -1.88 0.38
C LEU A 144 -3.41 -3.12 1.27
N ALA A 145 -2.88 -4.25 0.80
CA ALA A 145 -2.87 -5.51 1.54
C ALA A 145 -2.14 -5.36 2.88
N ALA A 146 -0.95 -4.74 2.86
CA ALA A 146 -0.18 -4.47 4.08
C ALA A 146 -0.98 -3.64 5.10
N ASN A 147 -1.61 -2.55 4.65
CA ASN A 147 -2.36 -1.67 5.55
C ASN A 147 -3.62 -2.35 6.10
N VAL A 148 -4.42 -2.97 5.21
CA VAL A 148 -5.65 -3.67 5.61
C VAL A 148 -5.34 -4.81 6.57
N GLY A 149 -4.29 -5.59 6.30
CA GLY A 149 -3.93 -6.69 7.18
C GLY A 149 -3.46 -6.22 8.56
N VAL A 150 -2.72 -5.11 8.66
CA VAL A 150 -2.41 -4.51 9.97
C VAL A 150 -3.68 -4.06 10.68
N VAL A 151 -4.60 -3.36 10.00
CA VAL A 151 -5.89 -2.93 10.60
C VAL A 151 -6.67 -4.13 11.13
N VAL A 152 -6.79 -5.21 10.33
CA VAL A 152 -7.53 -6.41 10.71
C VAL A 152 -6.88 -7.11 11.90
N LEU A 153 -5.55 -7.31 11.86
CA LEU A 153 -4.84 -7.98 12.95
C LEU A 153 -4.88 -7.16 14.24
N GLU A 154 -4.72 -5.85 14.15
CA GLU A 154 -4.78 -4.94 15.30
C GLU A 154 -6.19 -4.88 15.89
N PHE A 155 -7.22 -4.86 15.05
CA PHE A 155 -8.60 -4.93 15.49
C PHE A 155 -8.91 -6.26 16.19
N ILE A 156 -8.48 -7.40 15.61
CA ILE A 156 -8.62 -8.72 16.25
C ILE A 156 -7.91 -8.72 17.60
N PHE A 157 -6.71 -8.14 17.67
CA PHE A 157 -5.94 -8.06 18.90
C PHE A 157 -6.69 -7.28 20.00
N ILE A 158 -7.25 -6.11 19.68
CA ILE A 158 -7.98 -5.27 20.65
C ILE A 158 -9.24 -5.99 21.15
N VAL A 159 -10.03 -6.57 20.23
CA VAL A 159 -11.35 -7.13 20.56
C VAL A 159 -11.25 -8.51 21.23
N TRP A 160 -10.28 -9.34 20.84
CA TRP A 160 -10.26 -10.76 21.20
C TRP A 160 -9.08 -11.21 22.05
N LEU A 161 -7.95 -10.48 22.02
CA LEU A 161 -6.69 -10.94 22.62
C LEU A 161 -6.18 -10.02 23.74
N SER A 162 -6.82 -8.87 23.95
CA SER A 162 -6.55 -8.02 25.11
C SER A 162 -7.29 -8.58 26.32
N PRO A 163 -6.60 -9.03 27.38
CA PRO A 163 -7.28 -9.39 28.62
C PRO A 163 -7.99 -8.15 29.14
N MET A 164 -9.31 -8.26 29.37
CA MET A 164 -10.07 -7.26 30.14
C MET A 164 -9.51 -7.13 31.55
#